data_AF-A0A7Y0XXT5-F1
#
_entry.id   AF-A0A7Y0XXT5-F1
#
_cell.length_a   1.000
_cell.length_b   1.000
_cell.length_c   1.000
_cell.angle_alpha   90.00
_cell.angle_beta   90.00
_cell.angle_gamma   90.00
#
_symmetry.space_group_name_H-M   'P 1'
#
loop_
_entity.id
_entity.type
_entity.pdbx_description
1 polymer ?
#
loop_
_entity_poly.entity_id
_entity_poly.type
_entity_poly.pdbx_seq_one_letter_code
_entity_poly.pdbx_strand_id
1 'polypeptide(L)'
;MSKADEHCMMEVKCHLTEEENIDKGRELADHVQIIESLQEEKRALAAAAKTKIDSHNLEAITLSLALRNGYEYRTLECRMVKNYTQRTVDIVRLDTGELVQTRPMEMGEAQESLFDETASDEERHKGKITLLGK
;
A
#
# COMPACT_ATOMS: atom_id res chain seq x y z
N MET A 1 8.31 -23.77 3.41
CA MET A 1 8.21 -23.16 4.76
C MET A 1 7.87 -21.70 4.54
N SER A 2 6.60 -21.34 4.71
CA SER A 2 6.10 -19.99 4.48
C SER A 2 6.46 -19.14 5.70
N LYS A 3 7.40 -18.20 5.52
CA LYS A 3 7.72 -17.20 6.54
C LYS A 3 6.48 -16.34 6.78
N ALA A 4 6.34 -15.79 7.99
CA ALA A 4 5.29 -14.84 8.31
C ALA A 4 5.39 -13.65 7.33
N ASP A 5 4.42 -13.56 6.44
CA ASP A 5 4.33 -12.48 5.49
C ASP A 5 3.93 -11.21 6.24
N GLU A 6 4.85 -10.25 6.33
CA GLU A 6 4.55 -8.95 6.94
C GLU A 6 3.88 -8.06 5.88
N HIS A 7 2.68 -7.55 6.19
CA HIS A 7 1.92 -6.69 5.29
C HIS A 7 2.23 -5.22 5.57
N CYS A 8 2.34 -4.41 4.52
CA CYS A 8 2.55 -2.96 4.62
C CYS A 8 1.74 -2.21 3.56
N MET A 9 1.35 -0.97 3.85
CA MET A 9 0.70 -0.09 2.87
C MET A 9 1.77 0.77 2.20
N MET A 10 1.83 0.73 0.87
CA MET A 10 2.83 1.46 0.07
C MET A 10 2.15 2.22 -1.06
N GLU A 11 2.69 3.38 -1.41
CA GLU A 11 2.30 4.10 -2.62
C GLU A 11 2.96 3.45 -3.84
N VAL A 12 2.15 2.85 -4.70
CA VAL A 12 2.64 2.11 -5.86
C VAL A 12 2.14 2.76 -7.14
N LYS A 13 3.06 2.94 -8.10
CA LYS A 13 2.73 3.44 -9.44
C LYS A 13 1.86 2.42 -10.18
N CYS A 14 0.63 2.81 -10.50
CA CYS A 14 -0.35 2.01 -11.23
C CYS A 14 -0.65 2.69 -12.56
N HIS A 15 -0.40 1.98 -13.67
CA HIS A 15 -0.76 2.47 -15.01
C HIS A 15 -2.27 2.42 -15.19
N LEU A 16 -2.81 3.46 -15.81
CA LEU A 16 -4.24 3.53 -16.10
C LEU A 16 -4.59 2.56 -17.22
N THR A 17 -5.68 1.80 -17.04
CA THR A 17 -6.29 1.06 -18.15
C THR A 17 -7.00 2.02 -19.10
N GLU A 18 -7.37 1.54 -20.28
CA GLU A 18 -8.15 2.35 -21.24
C GLU A 18 -9.51 2.78 -20.65
N GLU A 19 -10.17 1.88 -19.93
CA GLU A 19 -11.44 2.17 -19.24
C GLU A 19 -11.25 3.23 -18.15
N GLU A 20 -10.25 3.07 -17.29
CA GLU A 20 -9.93 4.05 -16.24
C GLU A 20 -9.55 5.42 -16.82
N ASN A 21 -8.89 5.44 -17.98
CA ASN A 21 -8.53 6.67 -18.70
C ASN A 21 -9.78 7.40 -19.22
N ILE A 22 -10.73 6.65 -19.81
CA ILE A 22 -12.02 7.21 -20.26
C ILE A 22 -12.83 7.76 -19.08
N ASP A 23 -12.93 6.99 -18.00
CA ASP A 23 -13.74 7.38 -16.84
C ASP A 23 -13.16 8.60 -16.13
N LYS A 24 -11.85 8.64 -15.91
CA LYS A 24 -11.17 9.85 -15.37
C LYS A 24 -11.30 11.05 -16.31
N GLY A 25 -11.31 10.83 -17.62
CA GLY A 25 -11.55 11.89 -18.60
C GLY A 25 -12.95 12.50 -18.48
N ARG A 26 -13.97 11.67 -18.22
CA ARG A 26 -15.34 12.13 -17.96
C ARG A 26 -15.42 12.87 -16.62
N GLU A 27 -14.84 12.31 -15.57
CA GLU A 27 -14.80 12.92 -14.24
C GLU A 27 -14.12 14.31 -14.29
N LEU A 28 -13.02 14.43 -15.03
CA LEU A 28 -12.37 15.72 -15.27
C LEU A 28 -13.31 16.71 -15.96
N ALA A 29 -14.03 16.28 -17.00
CA ALA A 29 -14.97 17.14 -17.72
C ALA A 29 -16.11 17.62 -16.79
N ASP A 30 -16.62 16.75 -15.93
CA ASP A 30 -17.65 17.08 -14.95
C ASP A 30 -17.16 18.11 -13.94
N HIS A 31 -15.95 17.94 -13.39
CA HIS A 31 -15.34 18.93 -12.50
C HIS A 31 -15.17 20.29 -13.16
N VAL A 32 -14.76 20.34 -14.43
CA VAL A 32 -14.63 21.59 -15.18
C VAL A 32 -15.98 22.29 -15.33
N GLN A 33 -17.04 21.55 -15.68
CA GLN A 33 -18.40 22.12 -15.77
C GLN A 33 -18.90 22.65 -14.43
N ILE A 34 -18.66 21.92 -13.33
CA ILE A 34 -19.04 22.37 -11.98
C ILE A 34 -18.27 23.63 -11.59
N ILE A 35 -16.98 23.73 -11.94
CA ILE A 35 -16.19 24.93 -11.70
C ILE A 35 -16.80 26.13 -12.45
N GLU A 36 -17.16 25.96 -13.72
CA GLU A 36 -17.80 27.01 -14.52
C GLU A 36 -19.13 27.46 -13.91
N SER A 37 -20.01 26.52 -13.53
CA SER A 37 -21.30 26.85 -12.92
C SER A 37 -21.12 27.58 -11.58
N LEU A 38 -20.18 27.13 -10.74
CA LEU A 38 -19.88 27.79 -9.46
C LEU A 38 -19.25 29.18 -9.66
N GLN A 39 -18.49 29.39 -10.73
CA GLN A 39 -17.97 30.72 -11.09
C GLN A 39 -19.08 31.69 -11.49
N GLU A 40 -20.11 31.21 -12.19
CA GLU A 40 -21.31 32.01 -12.49
C GLU A 40 -22.11 32.34 -11.21
N GLU A 41 -22.32 31.36 -10.33
CA GLU A 41 -23.02 31.50 -9.06
C GLU A 41 -22.30 32.40 -8.04
N LYS A 42 -20.95 32.48 -8.11
CA LYS A 42 -20.11 33.30 -7.23
C LYS A 42 -20.53 34.78 -7.19
N ARG A 43 -21.21 35.27 -8.21
CA ARG A 43 -21.80 36.63 -8.23
C ARG A 43 -22.85 36.84 -7.13
N ALA A 44 -23.43 35.77 -6.56
CA ALA A 44 -24.46 35.83 -5.52
C ALA A 44 -23.96 35.45 -4.10
N LEU A 45 -22.97 34.55 -3.95
CA LEU A 45 -22.51 33.99 -2.65
C LEU A 45 -20.99 33.72 -2.62
N ALA A 46 -20.18 34.79 -2.61
CA ALA A 46 -18.76 34.77 -2.98
C ALA A 46 -17.80 33.88 -2.16
N ALA A 47 -18.04 33.67 -0.86
CA ALA A 47 -17.09 32.96 0.02
C ALA A 47 -17.21 31.42 -0.06
N ALA A 48 -18.44 30.89 0.05
CA ALA A 48 -18.68 29.44 -0.04
C ALA A 48 -18.41 28.89 -1.44
N ALA A 49 -18.71 29.67 -2.48
CA ALA A 49 -18.40 29.31 -3.86
C ALA A 49 -16.89 29.18 -4.09
N LYS A 50 -16.06 30.05 -3.48
CA LYS A 50 -14.61 29.98 -3.62
C LYS A 50 -14.03 28.67 -3.08
N THR A 51 -14.42 28.26 -1.87
CA THR A 51 -13.92 27.00 -1.28
C THR A 51 -14.28 25.79 -2.13
N LYS A 52 -15.51 25.75 -2.69
CA LYS A 52 -15.94 24.67 -3.59
C LYS A 52 -15.15 24.67 -4.90
N ILE A 53 -14.94 25.84 -5.51
CA ILE A 53 -14.13 25.99 -6.72
C ILE A 53 -12.69 25.51 -6.47
N ASP A 54 -12.09 25.89 -5.34
CA ASP A 54 -10.72 25.49 -5.01
C ASP A 54 -10.62 23.96 -4.81
N SER A 55 -11.64 23.33 -4.20
CA SER A 55 -11.74 21.87 -4.07
C SER A 55 -11.78 21.17 -5.43
N HIS A 56 -12.71 21.58 -6.31
CA HIS A 56 -12.84 20.96 -7.64
C HIS A 56 -11.64 21.24 -8.54
N ASN A 57 -10.97 22.38 -8.38
CA ASN A 57 -9.72 22.65 -9.10
C ASN A 57 -8.62 21.67 -8.70
N LEU A 58 -8.48 21.35 -7.40
CA LEU A 58 -7.51 20.37 -6.93
C LEU A 58 -7.79 18.98 -7.50
N GLU A 59 -9.06 18.56 -7.51
CA GLU A 59 -9.49 17.30 -8.12
C GLU A 59 -9.19 17.28 -9.63
N ALA A 60 -9.57 18.32 -10.36
CA ALA A 60 -9.31 18.44 -11.79
C ALA A 60 -7.80 18.44 -12.12
N ILE A 61 -6.96 19.12 -11.33
CA ILE A 61 -5.51 19.10 -11.51
C ILE A 61 -4.96 17.68 -11.30
N THR A 62 -5.43 16.99 -10.28
CA THR A 62 -4.99 15.62 -9.96
C THR A 62 -5.36 14.66 -11.08
N LEU A 63 -6.61 14.70 -11.56
CA LEU A 63 -7.09 13.89 -12.69
C LEU A 63 -6.32 14.21 -13.98
N SER A 64 -6.11 15.50 -14.27
CA SER A 64 -5.34 15.94 -15.44
C SER A 64 -3.90 15.42 -15.43
N LEU A 65 -3.24 15.44 -14.26
CA LEU A 65 -1.90 14.89 -14.11
C LEU A 65 -1.88 13.37 -14.30
N ALA A 66 -2.84 12.64 -13.74
CA ALA A 66 -2.94 11.19 -13.89
C ALA A 66 -3.16 10.80 -15.38
N LEU A 67 -4.09 11.47 -16.06
CA LEU A 67 -4.38 11.26 -17.48
C LEU A 67 -3.17 11.57 -18.36
N ARG A 68 -2.49 12.70 -18.11
CA ARG A 68 -1.29 13.11 -18.86
C ARG A 68 -0.15 12.11 -18.70
N ASN A 69 0.04 11.61 -17.48
CA ASN A 69 1.13 10.69 -17.16
C ASN A 69 0.82 9.25 -17.58
N GLY A 70 -0.46 8.90 -17.70
CA GLY A 70 -0.93 7.53 -17.96
C GLY A 70 -0.80 6.61 -16.74
N TYR A 71 -0.60 7.17 -15.55
CA TYR A 71 -0.49 6.42 -14.30
C TYR A 71 -0.85 7.30 -13.10
N GLU A 72 -1.17 6.66 -11.99
CA GLU A 72 -1.34 7.30 -10.70
C GLU A 72 -0.67 6.48 -9.59
N TYR A 73 -0.39 7.12 -8.46
CA TYR A 73 0.07 6.41 -7.27
C TYR A 73 -1.15 5.97 -6.47
N ARG A 74 -1.23 4.67 -6.19
CA ARG A 74 -2.29 4.09 -5.36
C ARG A 74 -1.66 3.51 -4.10
N THR A 75 -2.28 3.77 -2.95
CA THR A 75 -1.88 3.14 -1.69
C THR A 75 -2.41 1.71 -1.67
N LEU A 76 -1.53 0.75 -1.91
CA LEU A 76 -1.86 -0.68 -2.01
C LEU A 76 -1.24 -1.47 -0.87
N GLU A 77 -1.93 -2.54 -0.49
CA GLU A 77 -1.39 -3.52 0.44
C GLU A 77 -0.33 -4.37 -0.26
N CYS A 78 0.87 -4.35 0.30
CA CYS A 78 2.05 -5.03 -0.19
C CYS A 78 2.57 -6.00 0.88
N ARG A 79 3.31 -7.00 0.43
CA ARG A 79 3.93 -8.03 1.26
C ARG A 79 5.43 -7.83 1.29
N MET A 80 5.99 -7.79 2.49
CA MET A 80 7.44 -7.74 2.70
C MET A 80 7.99 -9.16 2.83
N VAL A 81 8.90 -9.51 1.94
CA VAL A 81 9.55 -10.83 1.88
C VAL A 81 11.02 -10.67 2.25
N LYS A 82 11.41 -11.24 3.40
CA LYS A 82 12.78 -11.21 3.90
C LYS A 82 13.62 -12.34 3.27
N ASN A 83 14.53 -11.98 2.36
CA ASN A 83 15.50 -12.88 1.74
C ASN A 83 16.84 -12.87 2.50
N TYR A 84 16.97 -13.73 3.52
CA TYR A 84 18.19 -13.79 4.35
C TYR A 84 19.45 -14.21 3.57
N THR A 85 19.30 -14.99 2.50
CA THR A 85 20.43 -15.41 1.66
C THR A 85 21.05 -14.22 0.94
N GLN A 86 20.22 -13.31 0.42
CA GLN A 86 20.66 -12.12 -0.29
C GLN A 86 20.78 -10.88 0.61
N ARG A 87 20.34 -10.98 1.87
CA ARG A 87 20.22 -9.88 2.83
C ARG A 87 19.38 -8.71 2.29
N THR A 88 18.29 -9.03 1.60
CA THR A 88 17.35 -8.06 1.03
C THR A 88 15.94 -8.26 1.55
N VAL A 89 15.17 -7.17 1.59
CA VAL A 89 13.73 -7.18 1.78
C VAL A 89 13.08 -6.76 0.47
N ASP A 90 12.28 -7.66 -0.06
CA ASP A 90 11.51 -7.46 -1.29
C ASP A 90 10.08 -7.08 -0.93
N ILE A 91 9.57 -5.98 -1.48
CA ILE A 91 8.20 -5.51 -1.32
C ILE A 91 7.44 -5.92 -2.56
N VAL A 92 6.44 -6.77 -2.39
CA VAL A 92 5.68 -7.39 -3.48
C VAL A 92 4.21 -7.00 -3.37
N ARG A 93 3.61 -6.57 -4.48
CA ARG A 93 2.17 -6.33 -4.57
C ARG A 93 1.38 -7.61 -4.32
N LEU A 94 0.33 -7.55 -3.50
CA LEU A 94 -0.51 -8.72 -3.20
C LEU A 94 -1.44 -9.11 -4.35
N ASP A 95 -1.87 -8.15 -5.16
CA ASP A 95 -2.82 -8.35 -6.26
C ASP A 95 -2.16 -8.97 -7.50
N THR A 96 -1.01 -8.44 -7.92
CA THR A 96 -0.31 -8.86 -9.15
C THR A 96 0.91 -9.73 -8.89
N GLY A 97 1.44 -9.77 -7.66
CA GLY A 97 2.71 -10.41 -7.36
C GLY A 97 3.92 -9.66 -7.91
N GLU A 98 3.75 -8.43 -8.41
CA GLU A 98 4.84 -7.62 -8.95
C GLU A 98 5.75 -7.11 -7.83
N LEU A 99 7.06 -7.15 -8.09
CA LEU A 99 8.07 -6.56 -7.21
C LEU A 99 8.01 -5.02 -7.31
N VAL A 100 7.63 -4.36 -6.23
CA VAL A 100 7.55 -2.90 -6.12
C VAL A 100 8.92 -2.31 -5.84
N GLN A 101 9.63 -2.90 -4.89
CA GLN A 101 10.89 -2.37 -4.38
C GLN A 101 11.71 -3.49 -3.74
N THR A 102 13.03 -3.44 -3.92
CA THR A 102 13.99 -4.22 -3.15
C THR A 102 14.87 -3.26 -2.36
N ARG A 103 15.04 -3.51 -1.08
CA ARG A 103 15.98 -2.77 -0.22
C ARG A 103 16.90 -3.73 0.54
N PRO A 104 18.10 -3.30 0.94
CA PRO A 104 18.90 -4.08 1.88
C PRO A 104 18.17 -4.23 3.23
N MET A 105 18.41 -5.35 3.91
CA MET A 105 17.97 -5.55 5.29
C MET A 105 18.66 -4.57 6.22
N GLU A 106 17.91 -4.03 7.18
CA GLU A 106 18.48 -3.27 8.27
C GLU A 106 19.16 -4.21 9.28
N MET A 107 20.08 -3.69 10.11
CA MET A 107 20.87 -4.51 11.05
C MET A 107 19.99 -5.32 12.02
N GLY A 108 18.84 -4.78 12.44
CA GLY A 108 17.89 -5.49 13.30
C GLY A 108 17.08 -6.57 12.57
N GLU A 109 16.90 -6.45 11.25
CA GLU A 109 16.17 -7.43 10.44
C GLU A 109 17.06 -8.59 9.99
N ALA A 110 18.38 -8.36 9.90
CA ALA A 110 19.36 -9.36 9.49
C ALA A 110 19.60 -10.45 10.55
N GLN A 111 19.09 -10.27 11.76
CA GLN A 111 19.14 -11.28 12.81
C GLN A 111 17.96 -12.24 12.66
N GLU A 112 18.22 -13.44 12.15
CA GLU A 112 17.28 -14.55 12.23
C GLU A 112 17.05 -14.86 13.73
N SER A 113 15.79 -14.84 14.18
CA SER A 113 15.49 -15.19 15.58
C SER A 113 16.00 -16.59 15.85
N LEU A 114 16.95 -16.73 16.78
CA LEU A 114 17.46 -18.03 17.23
C LEU A 114 16.39 -18.85 17.97
N PHE A 115 15.26 -18.21 18.31
CA PHE A 115 14.11 -18.80 18.99
C PHE A 115 12.87 -18.60 18.13
N ASP A 116 12.66 -19.48 17.17
CA ASP A 116 11.36 -19.66 16.52
C ASP A 116 10.53 -20.59 17.43
N GLU A 117 9.70 -20.03 18.31
CA GLU A 117 8.80 -20.76 19.23
C GLU A 117 7.62 -21.40 18.49
N THR A 118 7.91 -22.16 17.43
CA THR A 118 6.96 -23.10 16.81
C THR A 118 7.51 -24.52 16.75
N ALA A 119 8.43 -24.85 17.66
CA ALA A 119 8.64 -26.24 18.07
C ALA A 119 7.44 -26.65 18.93
N SER A 120 6.47 -27.33 18.33
CA SER A 120 5.42 -28.06 19.03
C SER A 120 6.03 -28.88 20.18
N ASP A 121 5.67 -28.53 21.41
CA ASP A 121 6.06 -29.20 22.65
C ASP A 121 5.50 -30.64 22.71
N GLU A 122 6.17 -31.59 22.07
CA GLU A 122 6.03 -33.01 22.39
C GLU A 122 7.43 -33.61 22.51
N GLU A 123 7.99 -33.62 23.74
CA GLU A 123 8.89 -34.67 24.29
C GLU A 123 9.69 -34.16 25.52
N ARG A 124 9.01 -33.61 26.54
CA ARG A 124 9.62 -33.36 27.86
C ARG A 124 8.95 -34.14 28.99
N HIS A 125 8.84 -35.48 28.88
CA HIS A 125 8.63 -36.28 30.08
C HIS A 125 8.98 -37.78 30.00
N LYS A 126 10.28 -38.13 29.95
CA LYS A 126 10.74 -39.42 30.53
C LYS A 126 12.05 -39.25 31.29
N GLY A 127 11.94 -38.58 32.43
CA GLY A 127 12.96 -38.54 33.47
C GLY A 127 12.33 -38.68 34.86
N LYS A 128 11.42 -39.64 35.06
CA LYS A 128 10.96 -40.00 36.41
C LYS A 128 12.10 -40.72 37.14
N ILE A 129 12.90 -39.93 37.85
CA ILE A 129 13.70 -40.40 38.98
C ILE A 129 12.72 -41.02 39.98
N THR A 130 12.82 -42.35 40.16
CA THR A 130 12.11 -43.03 41.26
C THR A 130 13.18 -43.54 42.22
N LEU A 131 13.37 -42.79 43.30
CA LEU A 131 14.04 -43.24 44.52
C LEU A 131 13.04 -44.08 45.33
N LEU A 132 13.34 -45.36 45.55
CA LEU A 132 12.85 -46.24 46.61
C LEU A 132 13.78 -47.46 46.58
N GLY A 133 14.66 -47.72 47.54
CA GLY A 133 14.34 -47.92 48.95
C GLY A 133 14.25 -49.43 49.22
N LYS A 134 15.37 -50.06 49.59
CA LYS A 134 15.45 -51.29 50.37
C LYS A 134 16.73 -51.26 51.20
#